data_AF-A0A3E0TP52-F1
#
_entry.id   AF-A0A3E0TP52-F1
#
_cell.length_a   1.000
_cell.length_b   1.000
_cell.length_c   1.000
_cell.angle_alpha   90.00
_cell.angle_beta   90.00
_cell.angle_gamma   90.00
#
_symmetry.space_group_name_H-M   'P 1'
#
loop_
_entity.id
_entity.type
_entity.pdbx_description
1 polymer ?
#
loop_
_entity_poly.entity_id
_entity_poly.type
_entity_poly.pdbx_seq_one_letter_code
_entity_poly.pdbx_strand_id
1 'polypeptide(L)'
;MTTKSKWKAFFWFNLLLALLEIYRALTTPEILQPAIPDWLSYLNVVILPCWLFGLYAYAYSFNLPDYLFKYKFGQVVTALIFMSAYLGVYFEYMAGGYLGREMFFIVLITTLYLMIHGYALTNLTKTKRI
;
A
#
# COMPACT_ATOMS: atom_id res chain seq x y z
N MET A 1 13.46 10.04 19.29
CA MET A 1 12.16 9.59 18.74
C MET A 1 12.11 8.06 18.79
N THR A 2 11.16 7.47 19.52
CA THR A 2 11.07 6.00 19.65
C THR A 2 10.63 5.38 18.32
N THR A 3 10.96 4.10 18.07
CA THR A 3 10.58 3.38 16.85
C THR A 3 9.08 3.45 16.59
N LYS A 4 8.25 3.38 17.65
CA LYS A 4 6.79 3.51 17.56
C LYS A 4 6.33 4.90 17.07
N SER A 5 6.95 5.98 17.53
CA SER A 5 6.63 7.33 17.06
C SER A 5 6.91 7.51 15.57
N LYS A 6 7.96 6.88 15.04
CA LYS A 6 8.26 6.90 13.59
C LYS A 6 7.17 6.20 12.77
N TRP A 7 6.69 5.04 13.23
CA TRP A 7 5.62 4.29 12.55
C TRP A 7 4.27 4.99 12.60
N LYS A 8 3.96 5.69 13.70
CA LYS A 8 2.76 6.55 13.76
C LYS A 8 2.83 7.70 12.76
N ALA A 9 3.96 8.41 12.71
CA ALA A 9 4.15 9.46 11.72
C ALA A 9 4.06 8.92 10.28
N PHE A 10 4.64 7.74 10.02
CA PHE A 10 4.55 7.07 8.74
C PHE A 10 3.11 6.66 8.37
N PHE A 11 2.32 6.14 9.32
CA PHE A 11 0.91 5.85 9.13
C PHE A 11 0.12 7.11 8.76
N TRP A 12 0.27 8.20 9.53
CA TRP A 12 -0.44 9.45 9.25
C TRP A 12 -0.05 10.05 7.89
N PHE A 13 1.23 9.97 7.53
CA PHE A 13 1.69 10.38 6.20
C PHE A 13 1.01 9.57 5.09
N ASN A 14 0.96 8.24 5.22
CA ASN A 14 0.28 7.35 4.27
C ASN A 14 -1.22 7.65 4.16
N LEU A 15 -1.87 7.86 5.31
CA LEU A 15 -3.29 8.19 5.36
C LEU A 15 -3.57 9.52 4.65
N LEU A 16 -2.74 10.54 4.88
CA LEU A 16 -2.87 11.83 4.20
C LEU A 16 -2.66 11.72 2.69
N LEU A 17 -1.68 10.95 2.23
CA LEU A 17 -1.47 10.70 0.81
C LEU A 17 -2.67 9.99 0.18
N ALA A 18 -3.19 8.94 0.82
CA ALA A 18 -4.37 8.22 0.34
C ALA A 18 -5.60 9.13 0.26
N LEU A 19 -5.82 9.99 1.25
CA LEU A 19 -6.91 10.97 1.23
C LEU A 19 -6.75 12.00 0.10
N LEU A 20 -5.51 12.46 -0.15
CA LEU A 20 -5.22 13.39 -1.24
C LEU A 20 -5.45 12.75 -2.61
N GLU A 21 -5.08 11.48 -2.79
CA GLU A 21 -5.34 10.74 -4.03
C GLU A 21 -6.83 10.54 -4.28
N ILE A 22 -7.59 10.16 -3.24
CA ILE A 22 -9.05 10.06 -3.33
C ILE A 22 -9.66 11.41 -3.69
N TYR A 23 -9.23 12.49 -3.02
CA TYR A 23 -9.70 13.84 -3.34
C TYR A 23 -9.38 14.22 -4.79
N ARG A 24 -8.17 13.93 -5.28
CA ARG A 24 -7.78 14.18 -6.67
C ARG A 24 -8.65 13.38 -7.63
N ALA A 25 -8.91 12.11 -7.35
CA ALA A 25 -9.77 11.27 -8.17
C ALA A 25 -11.20 11.82 -8.26
N LEU A 26 -11.76 12.29 -7.14
CA LEU A 26 -13.11 12.86 -7.08
C LEU A 26 -13.23 14.24 -7.75
N THR A 27 -12.15 15.01 -7.80
CA THR A 27 -12.14 16.38 -8.37
C THR A 27 -11.62 16.44 -9.81
N THR A 28 -11.00 15.36 -10.32
CA THR A 28 -10.52 15.30 -11.70
C THR A 28 -11.69 15.05 -12.65
N PRO A 29 -11.92 15.92 -13.65
CA PRO A 29 -12.93 15.69 -14.68
C PRO A 29 -12.73 14.34 -15.38
N GLU A 30 -13.81 13.61 -15.70
CA GLU A 30 -13.74 12.27 -16.32
C GLU A 30 -12.84 12.22 -17.56
N ILE A 31 -12.83 13.28 -18.37
CA ILE A 31 -12.02 13.41 -19.60
C ILE A 31 -10.51 13.35 -19.31
N LEU A 32 -10.10 13.73 -18.11
CA LEU A 32 -8.72 13.76 -17.65
C LEU A 32 -8.37 12.60 -16.72
N GLN A 33 -9.33 11.71 -16.43
CA GLN A 33 -9.04 10.55 -15.60
C GLN A 33 -8.19 9.54 -16.39
N PRO A 34 -7.17 8.95 -15.76
CA PRO A 34 -6.37 7.93 -16.41
C PRO A 34 -7.28 6.75 -16.80
N ALA A 35 -7.06 6.20 -17.99
CA ALA A 35 -7.77 5.03 -18.51
C ALA A 35 -7.29 3.75 -17.81
N ILE A 36 -7.52 3.68 -16.50
CA ILE A 36 -7.25 2.50 -15.70
C ILE A 36 -8.46 1.56 -15.85
N PRO A 37 -8.26 0.26 -16.13
CA PRO A 37 -9.37 -0.69 -16.19
C PRO A 37 -10.18 -0.68 -14.88
N ASP A 38 -11.51 -0.65 -14.99
CA ASP A 38 -12.42 -0.54 -13.83
C ASP A 38 -12.16 -1.60 -12.75
N TRP A 39 -11.83 -2.83 -13.18
CA TRP A 39 -11.53 -3.93 -12.27
C TRP A 39 -10.28 -3.66 -11.41
N LEU A 40 -9.30 -2.91 -11.93
CA LEU A 40 -8.10 -2.53 -11.20
C LEU A 40 -8.40 -1.39 -10.21
N SER A 41 -9.29 -0.47 -10.58
CA SER A 41 -9.82 0.55 -9.67
C SER A 41 -10.56 -0.09 -8.49
N TYR A 42 -11.42 -1.08 -8.73
CA TYR A 42 -12.08 -1.83 -7.66
C TYR A 42 -11.09 -2.58 -6.78
N LEU A 43 -10.07 -3.20 -7.38
CA LEU A 43 -9.01 -3.87 -6.64
C LEU A 43 -8.25 -2.90 -5.71
N ASN A 44 -7.89 -1.71 -6.21
CA ASN A 44 -7.22 -0.68 -5.42
C ASN A 44 -8.10 -0.17 -4.26
N VAL A 45 -9.40 0.00 -4.48
CA VAL A 45 -10.37 0.40 -3.43
C VAL A 45 -10.43 -0.64 -2.29
N VAL A 46 -10.32 -1.93 -2.60
CA VAL A 46 -10.33 -3.00 -1.58
C VAL A 46 -8.99 -3.10 -0.86
N ILE A 47 -7.88 -2.90 -1.58
CA ILE A 47 -6.53 -3.07 -1.04
C ILE A 47 -6.13 -1.91 -0.13
N LEU A 48 -6.54 -0.68 -0.45
CA LEU A 48 -6.19 0.52 0.31
C LEU A 48 -6.63 0.44 1.80
N PRO A 49 -7.87 0.06 2.16
CA PRO A 49 -8.27 -0.20 3.55
C PRO A 49 -7.44 -1.28 4.24
N CYS A 50 -7.18 -2.41 3.55
CA CYS A 50 -6.37 -3.49 4.11
C CYS A 50 -4.94 -3.03 4.44
N TRP A 51 -4.36 -2.21 3.58
CA TRP A 51 -3.04 -1.64 3.76
C TRP A 51 -2.98 -0.62 4.90
N LEU A 52 -3.89 0.36 4.92
CA LEU A 52 -3.99 1.37 5.98
C LEU A 52 -4.24 0.72 7.35
N PHE A 53 -5.04 -0.34 7.38
CA PHE A 53 -5.32 -1.09 8.59
C PHE A 53 -4.09 -1.87 9.10
N GLY A 54 -3.30 -2.49 8.20
CA GLY A 54 -2.04 -3.14 8.57
C GLY A 54 -1.03 -2.17 9.17
N LEU A 55 -0.89 -0.98 8.57
CA LEU A 55 -0.04 0.10 9.10
C LEU A 55 -0.53 0.62 10.45
N TYR A 56 -1.84 0.84 10.60
CA TYR A 56 -2.47 1.25 11.85
C TYR A 56 -2.18 0.24 12.97
N ALA A 57 -2.45 -1.05 12.73
CA ALA A 57 -2.27 -2.11 13.71
C ALA A 57 -0.81 -2.16 14.22
N TYR A 58 0.16 -1.99 13.32
CA TYR A 58 1.57 -1.93 13.69
C TYR A 58 1.94 -0.65 14.46
N ALA A 59 1.54 0.51 13.95
CA ALA A 59 1.88 1.80 14.54
C ALA A 59 1.32 1.98 15.97
N TYR A 60 0.13 1.43 16.23
CA TYR A 60 -0.56 1.54 17.51
C TYR A 60 -0.40 0.30 18.40
N SER A 61 0.34 -0.73 17.95
CA SER A 61 0.47 -1.99 18.66
C SER A 61 -0.90 -2.59 19.02
N PHE A 62 -1.88 -2.44 18.12
CA PHE A 62 -3.22 -2.99 18.30
C PHE A 62 -3.10 -4.52 18.30
N ASN A 63 -3.73 -5.19 19.27
CA ASN A 63 -3.65 -6.65 19.48
C ASN A 63 -4.46 -7.46 18.43
N LEU A 64 -4.32 -7.08 17.17
CA LEU A 64 -4.71 -7.81 15.99
C LEU A 64 -3.91 -9.10 15.67
N PRO A 65 -2.70 -9.35 16.24
CA PRO A 65 -1.89 -10.49 15.81
C PRO A 65 -2.51 -11.87 16.02
N ASP A 66 -3.35 -12.04 17.04
CA ASP A 66 -3.90 -13.35 17.39
C ASP A 66 -4.91 -13.88 16.35
N TYR A 67 -5.61 -13.02 15.62
CA TYR A 67 -6.64 -13.44 14.66
C TYR A 67 -6.12 -13.50 13.20
N LEU A 68 -5.26 -12.56 12.79
CA LEU A 68 -4.81 -12.44 11.40
C LEU A 68 -3.47 -13.13 11.08
N PHE A 69 -2.60 -13.36 12.08
CA PHE A 69 -1.31 -14.04 11.89
C PHE A 69 -1.27 -15.49 12.38
N LYS A 70 -2.32 -15.95 13.08
CA LYS A 70 -2.53 -17.39 13.33
C LYS A 70 -2.83 -18.17 12.04
N TYR A 71 -3.38 -17.49 11.04
CA TYR A 71 -3.59 -18.01 9.69
C TYR A 71 -2.65 -17.27 8.73
N LYS A 72 -2.23 -17.91 7.63
CA LYS A 72 -1.37 -17.34 6.57
C LYS A 72 -1.94 -16.07 5.89
N PHE A 73 -3.04 -15.54 6.39
CA PHE A 73 -3.80 -14.42 5.88
C PHE A 73 -2.99 -13.12 5.82
N GLY A 74 -2.18 -12.80 6.83
CA GLY A 74 -1.29 -11.63 6.78
C GLY A 74 -0.26 -11.68 5.64
N GLN A 75 0.22 -12.88 5.29
CA GLN A 75 1.10 -13.08 4.12
C GLN A 75 0.34 -12.90 2.81
N VAL A 76 -0.91 -13.38 2.76
CA VAL A 76 -1.81 -13.20 1.60
C VAL A 76 -2.11 -11.73 1.36
N VAL A 77 -2.43 -10.96 2.40
CA VAL A 77 -2.67 -9.51 2.30
C VAL A 77 -1.43 -8.78 1.81
N THR A 78 -0.24 -9.16 2.31
CA THR A 78 1.03 -8.58 1.86
C THR A 78 1.29 -8.87 0.38
N ALA A 79 1.09 -10.12 -0.04
CA ALA A 79 1.25 -10.53 -1.44
C ALA A 79 0.25 -9.80 -2.35
N LEU A 80 -0.99 -9.61 -1.92
CA LEU A 80 -2.01 -8.87 -2.66
C LEU A 80 -1.62 -7.40 -2.84
N ILE A 81 -1.12 -6.73 -1.81
CA ILE A 81 -0.63 -5.34 -1.89
C ILE A 81 0.56 -5.23 -2.87
N PHE A 82 1.52 -6.15 -2.79
CA PHE A 82 2.66 -6.16 -3.71
C PHE A 82 2.24 -6.44 -5.15
N MET A 83 1.33 -7.40 -5.36
CA MET A 83 0.82 -7.73 -6.69
C MET A 83 0.00 -6.58 -7.29
N SER A 84 -0.83 -5.89 -6.51
CA SER A 84 -1.63 -4.77 -7.03
C SER A 84 -0.77 -3.56 -7.39
N ALA A 85 0.22 -3.22 -6.57
CA ALA A 85 1.16 -2.15 -6.87
C ALA A 85 1.96 -2.44 -8.16
N TYR A 86 2.40 -3.69 -8.32
CA TYR A 86 3.11 -4.12 -9.53
C TYR A 86 2.21 -4.10 -10.78
N LEU A 87 0.97 -4.56 -10.66
CA LEU A 87 -0.04 -4.51 -11.73
C LEU A 87 -0.37 -3.07 -12.13
N GLY A 88 -0.53 -2.16 -11.17
CA GLY A 88 -0.78 -0.73 -11.42
C GLY A 88 0.31 -0.11 -12.30
N VAL A 89 1.57 -0.28 -11.91
CA VAL A 89 2.72 0.26 -12.67
C VAL A 89 2.83 -0.37 -14.05
N TYR A 90 2.53 -1.66 -14.19
CA TYR A 90 2.52 -2.33 -15.50
C TYR A 90 1.46 -1.75 -16.44
N PHE A 91 0.24 -1.53 -15.96
CA PHE A 91 -0.84 -1.00 -16.80
C PHE A 91 -0.59 0.46 -17.20
N GLU A 92 -0.11 1.31 -16.29
CA GLU A 92 0.23 2.69 -16.64
C GLU A 92 1.35 2.77 -17.70
N TYR A 93 2.31 1.84 -17.64
CA TYR A 93 3.34 1.73 -18.68
C TYR A 93 2.77 1.28 -20.04
N MET A 94 1.95 0.22 -20.06
CA MET A 94 1.34 -0.29 -21.29
C MET A 94 0.38 0.72 -21.93
N ALA A 95 -0.23 1.59 -21.14
CA ALA A 95 -1.07 2.70 -21.60
C ALA A 95 -0.25 3.87 -22.21
N GLY A 96 1.08 3.78 -22.23
CA GLY A 96 1.96 4.81 -22.77
C GLY A 96 2.15 6.01 -21.83
N GLY A 97 1.84 5.87 -20.54
CA GLY A 97 1.94 6.95 -19.55
C GLY A 97 3.38 7.33 -19.19
N TYR A 98 4.37 6.49 -19.48
CA TYR A 98 5.76 6.67 -19.06
C TYR A 98 6.78 6.22 -20.11
N LEU A 99 7.90 6.93 -20.20
CA LEU A 99 9.08 6.46 -20.91
C LEU A 99 9.75 5.31 -20.13
N GLY A 100 10.46 4.40 -20.82
CA GLY A 100 11.10 3.24 -20.17
C GLY A 100 12.06 3.59 -19.01
N ARG A 101 12.75 4.74 -19.10
CA ARG A 101 13.58 5.26 -18.00
C ARG A 101 12.76 5.68 -16.78
N GLU A 102 11.59 6.30 -17.00
CA GLU A 102 10.70 6.79 -15.95
C GLU A 102 10.06 5.60 -15.24
N MET A 103 9.65 4.59 -16.00
CA MET A 103 9.18 3.32 -15.47
C MET A 103 10.22 2.65 -14.56
N PHE A 104 11.50 2.60 -14.97
CA PHE A 104 12.55 2.03 -14.13
C PHE A 104 12.67 2.74 -12.78
N PHE A 105 12.67 4.09 -12.77
CA PHE A 105 12.71 4.86 -11.54
C PHE A 105 11.45 4.68 -10.68
N ILE A 106 10.26 4.66 -11.29
CA ILE A 106 8.99 4.42 -10.59
C ILE A 106 9.00 3.04 -9.94
N VAL A 107 9.38 1.98 -10.68
CA VAL A 107 9.48 0.62 -10.15
C VAL A 107 10.48 0.54 -9.00
N LEU A 108 11.65 1.19 -9.13
CA LEU A 108 12.66 1.21 -8.09
C LEU A 108 12.15 1.89 -6.81
N ILE A 109 11.56 3.08 -6.94
CA ILE A 109 11.00 3.85 -5.81
C ILE A 109 9.86 3.06 -5.15
N THR A 110 8.93 2.52 -5.94
CA THR A 110 7.81 1.70 -5.45
C THR A 110 8.31 0.45 -4.73
N THR A 111 9.35 -0.22 -5.25
CA THR A 111 9.94 -1.41 -4.60
C THR A 111 10.56 -1.05 -3.25
N LEU A 112 11.36 0.02 -3.19
CA LEU A 112 11.97 0.49 -1.94
C LEU A 112 10.89 0.89 -0.91
N TYR A 113 9.83 1.54 -1.38
CA TYR A 113 8.70 1.92 -0.55
C TYR A 113 7.96 0.70 0.02
N LEU A 114 7.67 -0.29 -0.83
CA LEU A 114 7.00 -1.52 -0.43
C LEU A 114 7.88 -2.40 0.48
N MET A 115 9.20 -2.36 0.36
CA MET A 115 10.11 -3.06 1.28
C MET A 115 9.95 -2.59 2.74
N ILE A 116 9.73 -1.30 2.97
CA ILE A 116 9.46 -0.74 4.30
C ILE A 116 8.16 -1.33 4.88
N HIS A 117 7.15 -1.52 4.04
CA HIS A 117 5.89 -2.15 4.40
C HIS A 117 6.05 -3.65 4.67
N GLY A 118 6.77 -4.36 3.80
CA GLY A 118 7.10 -5.77 3.98
C GLY A 118 7.86 -6.01 5.28
N TYR A 119 8.78 -5.12 5.65
CA TYR A 119 9.50 -5.14 6.92
C TYR A 119 8.58 -4.93 8.13
N ALA A 120 7.65 -3.96 8.06
CA ALA A 120 6.65 -3.76 9.11
C ALA A 120 5.79 -5.02 9.33
N LEU A 121 5.32 -5.62 8.24
CA LEU A 121 4.51 -6.84 8.23
C LEU A 121 5.27 -8.08 8.73
N THR A 122 6.55 -8.23 8.37
CA THR A 122 7.38 -9.34 8.91
C THR A 122 7.79 -9.15 10.36
N ASN A 123 7.81 -7.93 10.89
CA ASN A 123 8.01 -7.72 12.32
C ASN A 123 6.72 -7.96 13.12
N LEU A 124 5.56 -7.63 12.56
CA LEU A 124 4.26 -8.02 13.12
C LEU A 124 4.15 -9.55 13.31
N THR A 125 4.64 -10.35 12.35
CA THR A 125 4.62 -11.83 12.47
C THR A 125 5.61 -12.37 13.49
N LYS A 126 6.70 -11.64 13.78
CA LYS A 126 7.77 -12.05 14.70
C LYS A 126 7.54 -11.61 16.15
N THR A 127 6.60 -10.69 16.40
CA THR A 127 6.36 -10.18 17.75
C THR A 127 5.76 -11.32 18.58
N LYS A 128 6.62 -11.96 19.39
CA LYS A 128 6.24 -13.04 20.29
C LYS A 128 5.34 -12.49 21.41
N ARG A 129 4.29 -13.27 21.68
CA ARG A 129 3.34 -13.20 22.79
C ARG A 129 3.97 -12.63 24.07
N ILE A 130 3.35 -11.58 24.60
CA ILE A 130 3.39 -11.25 26.03
C ILE A 130 2.03 -11.65 26.58
#